data_AF-A0A7W1B4Z9-F1
#
_entry.id   AF-A0A7W1B4Z9-F1
#
_cell.length_a   1.000
_cell.length_b   1.000
_cell.length_c   1.000
_cell.angle_alpha   90.00
_cell.angle_beta   90.00
_cell.angle_gamma   90.00
#
_symmetry.space_group_name_H-M   'P 1'
#
loop_
_entity.id
_entity.type
_entity.pdbx_description
1 polymer ?
#
loop_
_entity_poly.entity_id
_entity_poly.type
_entity_poly.pdbx_seq_one_letter_code
_entity_poly.pdbx_strand_id
1 'polypeptide(L)'
;MYTGIDTIYLIHHSHTDIGYTHDQPIVSDLHRRFTDTALDQCERDADSDSDHAFRWTVETTAMLLHWNESAPAPRVARFVELAKAGR
;
A
#
# COMPACT_ATOMS: atom_id res chain seq x y z
N MET A 1 -5.06 -26.64 -29.95
CA MET A 1 -5.56 -25.26 -29.89
C MET A 1 -5.20 -24.77 -28.51
N TYR A 2 -4.29 -23.80 -28.38
CA TYR A 2 -3.88 -23.29 -27.07
C TYR A 2 -5.15 -22.78 -26.37
N THR A 3 -5.50 -23.37 -25.23
CA THR A 3 -6.55 -22.87 -24.35
C THR A 3 -6.03 -21.54 -23.80
N GLY A 4 -6.64 -20.44 -24.26
CA GLY A 4 -6.17 -19.08 -24.01
C GLY A 4 -6.14 -18.73 -22.52
N ILE A 5 -5.54 -17.57 -22.21
CA ILE A 5 -5.59 -17.00 -20.86
C ILE A 5 -7.01 -16.48 -20.62
N ASP A 6 -7.71 -17.04 -19.62
CA ASP A 6 -9.09 -16.66 -19.30
C ASP A 6 -9.18 -15.38 -18.46
N THR A 7 -8.23 -15.15 -17.55
CA THR A 7 -8.26 -14.00 -16.63
C THR A 7 -6.85 -13.62 -16.17
N ILE A 8 -6.60 -12.33 -16.01
CA ILE A 8 -5.38 -11.77 -15.44
C ILE A 8 -5.78 -10.85 -14.28
N TYR A 9 -5.24 -11.12 -13.10
CA TYR A 9 -5.41 -10.24 -11.93
C TYR A 9 -4.19 -9.33 -11.80
N LEU A 10 -4.45 -8.04 -11.63
CA LEU A 10 -3.41 -7.03 -11.43
C LEU A 10 -3.46 -6.55 -9.98
N ILE A 11 -2.39 -6.81 -9.23
CA ILE A 11 -2.29 -6.44 -7.82
C ILE A 11 -1.20 -5.39 -7.68
N HIS A 12 -1.52 -4.30 -6.98
CA HIS A 12 -0.57 -3.22 -6.74
C HIS A 12 0.33 -3.62 -5.58
N HIS A 13 1.63 -3.39 -5.74
CA HIS A 13 2.63 -3.74 -4.75
C HIS A 13 3.83 -2.81 -4.84
N SER A 14 4.50 -2.60 -3.71
CA SER A 14 5.82 -1.98 -3.66
C SER A 14 6.75 -2.88 -2.85
N HIS A 15 7.83 -3.33 -3.47
CA HIS A 15 8.82 -4.17 -2.83
C HIS A 15 9.78 -3.33 -1.97
N THR A 16 10.24 -3.90 -0.87
CA THR A 16 11.07 -3.25 0.15
C THR A 16 12.47 -3.82 0.13
N ASP A 17 13.37 -3.18 -0.62
CA ASP A 17 14.79 -3.53 -0.64
C ASP A 17 15.59 -2.59 0.26
N ILE A 18 16.02 -3.09 1.42
CA ILE A 18 16.92 -2.35 2.31
C ILE A 18 18.38 -2.64 1.94
N GLY A 19 19.14 -1.59 1.60
CA GLY A 19 20.57 -1.69 1.33
C GLY A 19 20.93 -2.14 -0.08
N TYR A 20 20.00 -2.02 -1.04
CA TYR A 20 20.28 -2.29 -2.45
C TYR A 20 20.77 -1.02 -3.19
N THR A 21 19.89 -0.03 -3.36
CA THR A 21 20.21 1.20 -4.12
C THR A 21 20.34 2.44 -3.25
N HIS A 22 19.76 2.41 -2.03
CA HIS A 22 19.73 3.55 -1.12
C HIS A 22 19.98 3.09 0.31
N ASP A 23 20.49 4.02 1.12
CA ASP A 23 20.64 3.81 2.56
C ASP A 23 19.28 3.70 3.25
N GLN A 24 19.27 3.00 4.39
CA GLN A 24 18.07 2.75 5.20
C GLN A 24 17.18 3.97 5.43
N PRO A 25 17.70 5.16 5.83
CA PRO A 25 16.84 6.33 6.07
C PRO A 25 16.08 6.81 4.83
N ILE A 26 16.69 6.68 3.64
CA ILE A 26 16.06 7.08 2.38
C ILE A 26 14.96 6.10 2.00
N VAL A 27 15.21 4.79 2.13
CA VAL A 27 14.20 3.75 1.91
C VAL A 27 13.02 3.96 2.86
N SER A 28 13.28 4.23 4.13
CA SER A 28 12.25 4.54 5.13
C SER A 28 11.39 5.76 4.75
N ASP A 29 11.98 6.87 4.31
CA ASP A 29 11.20 8.03 3.85
C ASP A 29 10.39 7.74 2.57
N LEU A 30 10.95 6.99 1.63
CA LEU A 30 10.22 6.57 0.43
C LEU A 30 9.00 5.74 0.81
N HIS A 31 9.15 4.75 1.68
CA HIS A 31 8.02 3.92 2.13
C HIS A 31 6.98 4.68 2.95
N ARG A 32 7.39 5.71 3.71
CA ARG A 32 6.44 6.63 4.35
C ARG A 32 5.56 7.31 3.29
N ARG A 33 6.17 7.85 2.22
CA ARG A 33 5.44 8.47 1.10
C ARG A 33 4.60 7.48 0.30
N PHE A 34 5.08 6.25 0.11
CA PHE A 34 4.30 5.20 -0.56
C PHE A 34 3.07 4.81 0.25
N THR A 35 3.20 4.71 1.58
CA THR A 35 2.06 4.44 2.47
C THR A 35 1.01 5.54 2.38
N ASP A 36 1.43 6.82 2.43
CA ASP A 36 0.50 7.94 2.26
C ASP A 36 -0.16 7.93 0.88
N THR A 37 0.61 7.66 -0.18
CA THR A 37 0.08 7.59 -1.54
C THR A 37 -0.94 6.45 -1.66
N ALA A 38 -0.62 5.26 -1.17
CA ALA A 38 -1.52 4.11 -1.21
C ALA A 38 -2.82 4.39 -0.44
N LEU A 39 -2.73 5.02 0.73
CA LEU A 39 -3.90 5.41 1.51
C LEU A 39 -4.82 6.38 0.74
N ASP A 40 -4.26 7.37 0.04
CA ASP A 40 -5.05 8.28 -0.81
C ASP A 40 -5.72 7.55 -1.99
N GLN A 41 -5.09 6.51 -2.54
CA GLN A 41 -5.69 5.67 -3.58
C GLN A 41 -6.85 4.83 -3.00
N CYS A 42 -6.65 4.19 -1.85
CA CYS A 42 -7.68 3.43 -1.14
C CYS A 42 -8.87 4.32 -0.76
N GLU A 43 -8.62 5.57 -0.35
CA GLU A 43 -9.67 6.54 -0.02
C GLU A 43 -10.53 6.92 -1.22
N ARG A 44 -9.91 7.15 -2.38
CA ARG A 44 -10.63 7.50 -3.62
C ARG A 44 -11.61 6.41 -4.04
N ASP A 45 -11.20 5.16 -3.89
CA ASP A 45 -11.98 3.99 -4.33
C ASP A 45 -12.71 3.32 -3.15
N ALA A 46 -12.82 3.99 -1.99
CA ALA A 46 -13.39 3.42 -0.78
C ALA A 46 -14.84 2.95 -0.96
N ASP A 47 -15.61 3.66 -1.79
CA ASP A 47 -17.02 3.38 -2.05
C ASP A 47 -17.25 2.41 -3.24
N SER A 48 -16.18 1.83 -3.81
CA SER A 48 -16.24 0.92 -4.95
C SER A 48 -15.60 -0.43 -4.63
N ASP A 49 -16.33 -1.52 -4.88
CA ASP A 49 -15.80 -2.89 -4.79
C ASP A 49 -15.43 -3.50 -6.15
N SER A 50 -15.49 -2.70 -7.22
CA SER A 50 -15.17 -3.15 -8.57
C SER A 50 -13.73 -3.68 -8.72
N ASP A 51 -13.48 -4.40 -9.82
CA ASP A 51 -12.16 -4.98 -10.13
C ASP A 51 -11.04 -3.94 -10.29
N HIS A 52 -11.39 -2.68 -10.58
CA HIS A 52 -10.42 -1.60 -10.70
C HIS A 52 -10.15 -0.85 -9.40
N ALA A 53 -10.93 -1.11 -8.34
CA ALA A 53 -10.75 -0.44 -7.06
C ALA A 53 -9.37 -0.77 -6.47
N PHE A 54 -8.62 0.27 -6.12
CA PHE A 54 -7.28 0.13 -5.60
C PHE A 54 -7.26 -0.66 -4.29
N ARG A 55 -6.35 -1.62 -4.21
CA ARG A 55 -6.09 -2.46 -3.04
C ARG A 55 -4.59 -2.61 -2.90
N TRP A 56 -4.06 -2.43 -1.70
CA TRP A 56 -2.63 -2.52 -1.45
C TRP A 56 -2.34 -3.04 -0.05
N THR A 57 -1.19 -3.69 0.10
CA THR A 57 -0.74 -4.21 1.39
C THR A 57 0.66 -3.68 1.65
N VAL A 58 0.86 -3.13 2.86
CA VAL A 58 2.20 -2.81 3.34
C VAL A 58 2.98 -4.12 3.45
N GLU A 59 4.00 -4.28 2.63
CA GLU A 59 4.75 -5.53 2.55
C GLU A 59 5.45 -5.89 3.87
N THR A 60 6.06 -4.89 4.53
CA THR A 60 6.87 -5.12 5.71
C THR A 60 6.36 -4.33 6.92
N THR A 61 6.22 -5.01 8.06
CA THR A 61 5.78 -4.38 9.31
C THR A 61 6.72 -3.25 9.75
N ALA A 62 8.02 -3.36 9.48
CA ALA A 62 8.99 -2.33 9.83
C ALA A 62 8.68 -0.98 9.18
N MET A 63 8.28 -0.97 7.90
CA MET A 63 7.90 0.26 7.19
C MET A 63 6.58 0.84 7.72
N LEU A 64 5.61 -0.03 8.07
CA LEU A 64 4.37 0.40 8.72
C LEU A 64 4.63 1.07 10.07
N LEU A 65 5.47 0.46 10.90
CA LEU A 65 5.83 1.01 12.22
C LEU A 65 6.51 2.36 12.08
N HIS A 66 7.45 2.49 11.14
CA HIS A 66 8.15 3.75 10.90
C HIS A 66 7.21 4.87 10.38
N TRP A 67 6.28 4.54 9.49
CA TRP A 67 5.25 5.51 9.08
C TRP A 67 4.40 5.95 10.28
N ASN A 68 3.99 5.01 11.13
CA ASN A 68 3.17 5.26 12.31
C ASN A 68 3.86 6.10 13.39
N GLU A 69 5.20 6.15 13.45
CA GLU A 69 5.95 7.01 14.37
C GLU A 69 5.68 8.51 14.15
N SER A 70 5.34 8.91 12.92
CA SER A 70 5.17 10.31 12.53
C SER A 70 3.79 10.64 11.94
N ALA A 71 2.99 9.64 11.59
CA ALA A 71 1.67 9.82 11.02
C ALA A 71 0.70 10.49 12.02
N PRO A 72 -0.08 11.52 11.60
CA PRO A 72 -1.10 12.11 12.44
C PRO A 72 -2.17 11.10 12.88
N ALA A 73 -2.67 11.21 14.11
CA ALA A 73 -3.67 10.27 14.65
C ALA A 73 -4.92 10.07 13.74
N PRO A 74 -5.50 11.12 13.11
CA PRO A 74 -6.60 10.92 12.16
C PRO A 74 -6.22 10.09 10.94
N ARG A 75 -4.97 10.21 10.47
CA ARG A 75 -4.46 9.45 9.33
C ARG A 75 -4.28 7.98 9.69
N VAL A 76 -3.76 7.69 10.88
CA VAL A 76 -3.65 6.32 11.40
C VAL A 76 -5.04 5.70 11.60
N ALA A 77 -5.99 6.44 12.15
CA ALA A 77 -7.37 5.96 12.28
C ALA A 77 -7.97 5.60 10.91
N ARG A 78 -7.77 6.47 9.91
CA ARG A 78 -8.26 6.23 8.55
C ARG A 78 -7.61 5.03 7.88
N PHE A 79 -6.30 4.84 8.06
CA PHE A 79 -5.60 3.63 7.61
C PHE A 79 -6.25 2.36 8.19
N VAL A 80 -6.51 2.34 9.50
CA VAL A 80 -7.11 1.18 10.17
C VAL A 80 -8.53 0.90 9.68
N GLU A 81 -9.34 1.93 9.44
CA GLU A 81 -10.68 1.77 8.86
C GLU A 81 -10.63 1.11 7.47
N LEU A 82 -9.77 1.62 6.60
CA LEU A 82 -9.64 1.12 5.23
C LEU A 82 -9.06 -0.29 5.18
N ALA A 83 -8.05 -0.59 6.01
CA ALA A 83 -7.51 -1.94 6.15
C ALA A 83 -8.58 -2.95 6.59
N LYS A 84 -9.47 -2.57 7.53
CA LYS A 84 -10.61 -3.41 7.94
C LYS A 84 -11.64 -3.60 6.83
N ALA A 85 -11.77 -2.64 5.92
CA ALA A 85 -12.60 -2.72 4.73
C ALA A 85 -11.93 -3.46 3.56
N GLY A 86 -10.74 -4.04 3.76
CA GLY A 86 -10.03 -4.79 2.72
C GLY A 86 -9.44 -3.91 1.62
N ARG A 87 -9.05 -2.69 1.97
CA ARG A 87 -8.36 -1.75 1.09
C ARG A 87 -6.86 -1.71 1.38
#